data_AF-A0A252F1I0-F1
#
_entry.id   AF-A0A252F1I0-F1
#
_cell.length_a   1.000
_cell.length_b   1.000
_cell.length_c   1.000
_cell.angle_alpha   90.00
_cell.angle_beta   90.00
_cell.angle_gamma   90.00
#
_symmetry.space_group_name_H-M   'P 1'
#
loop_
_entity.id
_entity.type
_entity.pdbx_description
1 polymer ?
#
loop_
_entity_poly.entity_id
_entity_poly.type
_entity_poly.pdbx_seq_one_letter_code
_entity_poly.pdbx_strand_id
1 'polypeptide(L)' 'MPFRYKIDIISALKAAGYSSYIIQTQNLISQRSMQKMRENKMVTLDTLDKICTLLHCHIEDLIEHF' A
#
# COMPACT_ATOMS: atom_id res chain seq x y z
N MET A 1 9.82 16.30 -2.30
CA MET A 1 8.56 16.03 -1.58
C MET A 1 8.83 14.91 -0.58
N PRO A 2 8.65 15.13 0.73
CA PRO A 2 9.33 14.34 1.76
C PRO A 2 8.39 13.36 2.46
N PHE A 3 7.69 12.55 1.66
CA PHE A 3 6.97 11.39 2.18
C PHE A 3 7.58 10.16 1.53
N ARG A 4 8.14 9.27 2.34
CA ARG A 4 8.64 7.97 1.91
C ARG A 4 7.84 6.89 2.62
N TYR A 5 7.61 5.77 1.95
CA TYR A 5 7.08 4.62 2.68
C TYR A 5 8.19 4.13 3.61
N LYS A 6 7.86 4.05 4.91
CA LYS A 6 8.74 3.53 5.96
C LYS A 6 9.03 2.05 5.74
N ILE A 7 8.02 1.34 5.23
CA ILE A 7 8.10 -0.08 4.90
C ILE A 7 7.58 -0.32 3.48
N ASP A 8 8.05 -1.40 2.86
CA ASP A 8 7.51 -1.87 1.59
C ASP A 8 6.05 -2.29 1.77
N ILE A 9 5.10 -1.47 1.30
CA ILE A 9 3.66 -1.80 1.35
C ILE A 9 3.39 -3.16 0.68
N ILE A 10 4.14 -3.49 -0.37
CA ILE A 10 4.05 -4.78 -1.06
C ILE A 10 4.49 -5.93 -0.14
N SER A 11 5.58 -5.75 0.62
CA SER A 11 6.01 -6.75 1.61
C SER A 11 5.03 -6.87 2.76
N ALA A 12 4.48 -5.76 3.24
CA ALA A 12 3.52 -5.74 4.33
C ALA A 12 2.18 -6.40 3.92
N LEU A 13 1.70 -6.10 2.70
CA LEU A 13 0.57 -6.81 2.07
C LEU A 13 0.86 -8.30 1.94
N LYS A 14 2.05 -8.68 1.46
CA LYS A 14 2.45 -10.09 1.34
C LYS A 14 2.52 -10.79 2.69
N ALA A 15 3.04 -10.12 3.73
CA ALA A 15 3.10 -10.63 5.10
C ALA A 15 1.70 -10.81 5.72
N ALA A 16 0.76 -9.93 5.38
CA ALA A 16 -0.65 -10.03 5.76
C ALA A 16 -1.43 -11.07 4.92
N GLY A 17 -0.81 -11.74 3.95
CA GLY A 17 -1.44 -12.75 3.08
C GLY A 17 -2.01 -12.20 1.77
N TYR A 18 -1.93 -10.88 1.54
CA TYR A 18 -2.35 -10.21 0.31
C TYR A 18 -1.22 -10.16 -0.71
N SER A 19 -1.04 -11.25 -1.44
CA SER A 19 -0.13 -11.28 -2.59
C SER A 19 -0.69 -10.49 -3.78
N SER A 20 0.17 -10.10 -4.73
CA SER A 20 -0.19 -9.49 -6.03
C SER A 20 -1.36 -10.19 -6.72
N TYR A 21 -1.49 -11.50 -6.52
CA TYR A 21 -2.62 -12.29 -7.01
C TYR A 21 -3.95 -11.87 -6.36
N ILE A 22 -4.03 -11.74 -5.04
CA ILE A 22 -5.24 -11.32 -4.33
C ILE A 22 -5.61 -9.89 -4.71
N ILE A 23 -4.62 -9.01 -4.85
CA ILE A 23 -4.82 -7.62 -5.26
C ILE A 23 -5.50 -7.54 -6.64
N GLN A 24 -5.08 -8.38 -7.59
CA GLN A 24 -5.71 -8.47 -8.91
C GLN A 24 -7.08 -9.14 -8.86
N THR A 25 -7.19 -10.28 -8.15
CA THR A 25 -8.43 -11.05 -8.05
C THR A 25 -9.55 -10.27 -7.36
N GLN A 26 -9.24 -9.55 -6.29
CA GLN A 26 -10.21 -8.76 -5.53
C GLN A 26 -10.30 -7.30 -6.00
N ASN A 27 -9.59 -6.95 -7.07
CA ASN A 27 -9.58 -5.60 -7.63
C ASN A 27 -9.29 -4.50 -6.59
N LEU A 28 -8.48 -4.83 -5.58
CA LEU A 28 -8.24 -3.96 -4.41
C LEU A 28 -7.47 -2.70 -4.80
N ILE A 29 -6.55 -2.85 -5.77
CA ILE A 29 -5.65 -1.79 -6.20
C ILE A 29 -5.59 -1.78 -7.73
N SER A 30 -5.95 -0.65 -8.34
CA SER A 30 -5.78 -0.45 -9.78
C SER A 30 -4.30 -0.42 -10.17
N GLN A 31 -3.96 -0.82 -11.40
CA GLN A 31 -2.57 -0.83 -11.91
C GLN A 31 -1.81 0.49 -11.64
N ARG A 32 -2.51 1.63 -11.71
CA ARG A 32 -1.94 2.95 -11.46
C ARG A 32 -1.47 3.14 -10.02
N SER A 33 -2.22 2.64 -9.05
CA SER A 33 -1.86 2.68 -7.64
C SER A 33 -0.72 1.71 -7.32
N MET A 34 -0.71 0.52 -7.95
CA MET A 34 0.41 -0.42 -7.89
C MET A 34 1.72 0.18 -8.43
N GLN A 35 1.66 0.94 -9.52
CA GLN A 35 2.83 1.61 -10.08
C GLN A 35 3.33 2.72 -9.16
N LYS A 36 2.41 3.54 -8.61
CA LYS A 36 2.74 4.56 -7.61
C LYS A 36 3.44 3.97 -6.39
N MET A 37 3.01 2.81 -5.89
CA MET A 37 3.67 2.12 -4.79
C MET A 37 5.11 1.75 -5.09
N ARG A 38 5.39 1.18 -6.27
CA ARG A 38 6.77 0.87 -6.68
C ARG A 38 7.63 2.13 -6.81
N GLU A 39 7.05 3.21 -7.31
CA GLU A 39 7.72 4.52 -7.41
C GLU A 39 7.80 5.26 -6.07
N ASN A 40 7.36 4.67 -4.95
CA ASN A 40 7.28 5.34 -3.65
C ASN A 40 6.46 6.66 -3.70
N LYS A 41 5.49 6.73 -4.61
CA LYS A 41 4.56 7.86 -4.73
C LYS A 41 3.33 7.62 -3.87
N MET A 42 2.79 8.71 -3.32
CA MET A 42 1.50 8.70 -2.61
C MET A 42 0.40 8.13 -3.50
N VAL A 43 -0.24 7.07 -3.03
CA VAL A 43 -1.51 6.59 -3.59
C VAL A 43 -2.66 7.44 -3.07
N THR A 44 -3.81 7.30 -3.72
CA THR A 44 -5.04 7.95 -3.25
C THR A 44 -5.44 7.43 -1.87
N LEU A 45 -6.04 8.30 -1.06
CA LEU A 45 -6.57 7.97 0.27
C LEU A 45 -7.47 6.72 0.24
N ASP A 46 -8.33 6.56 -0.76
CA ASP A 46 -9.17 5.34 -0.93
C ASP A 46 -8.34 4.05 -0.99
N THR A 47 -7.23 4.05 -1.72
CA THR A 47 -6.35 2.89 -1.82
C THR A 47 -5.62 2.64 -0.51
N LEU A 48 -5.22 3.71 0.16
CA LEU A 48 -4.48 3.67 1.42
C LEU A 48 -5.38 3.15 2.56
N ASP A 49 -6.63 3.61 2.61
CA ASP A 49 -7.67 3.17 3.54
C ASP A 49 -7.99 1.68 3.37
N LYS A 50 -8.18 1.22 2.12
CA LYS A 50 -8.33 -0.22 1.81
C LYS A 50 -7.15 -1.02 2.32
N ILE A 51 -5.92 -0.56 2.09
CA ILE A 51 -4.72 -1.29 2.53
C ILE A 51 -4.61 -1.33 4.03
N CYS A 52 -4.89 -0.23 4.73
CA CYS A 52 -4.94 -0.21 6.19
C CYS A 52 -6.01 -1.16 6.73
N THR A 53 -7.18 -1.19 6.09
CA THR A 53 -8.26 -2.12 6.44
C THR A 53 -7.85 -3.56 6.21
N LEU A 54 -7.14 -3.87 5.12
CA LEU A 54 -6.66 -5.22 4.80
C LEU A 54 -5.55 -5.67 5.77
N LEU A 55 -4.60 -4.80 6.08
CA LEU A 55 -3.51 -5.08 7.01
C LEU A 55 -3.92 -4.99 8.48
N HIS A 56 -5.10 -4.44 8.79
CA HIS A 56 -5.48 -4.06 10.15
C HIS A 56 -4.38 -3.23 10.84
N CYS A 57 -3.73 -2.31 10.11
CA CYS A 57 -2.64 -1.49 10.64
C CYS A 57 -2.90 0.01 10.44
N HIS A 58 -2.09 0.85 11.11
CA HIS A 58 -2.16 2.29 10.96
C HIS A 58 -1.25 2.78 9.83
N ILE A 59 -1.73 3.79 9.10
CA ILE A 59 -1.01 4.46 8.01
C ILE A 59 0.34 5.00 8.51
N GLU A 60 0.37 5.49 9.73
CA GLU A 60 1.52 6.11 10.41
C GLU A 60 2.71 5.17 10.57
N ASP A 61 2.47 3.86 10.63
CA ASP A 61 3.52 2.84 10.66
C ASP A 61 4.08 2.54 9.26
N LEU A 62 3.26 2.79 8.22
CA LEU A 62 3.59 2.50 6.83
C LEU A 62 4.37 3.63 6.14
N ILE A 63 4.09 4.89 6.49
CA ILE A 63 4.70 6.08 5.88
C ILE A 63 5.54 6.85 6.90
N GLU A 64 6.71 7.29 6.48
CA GLU A 64 7.60 8.15 7.25
C GLU A 64 7.71 9.52 6.58
N HIS A 65 7.63 10.57 7.39
CA HIS A 65 7.86 11.96 6.98
C HIS A 65 9.28 12.36 7.38
N PHE A 66 10.02 13.02 6.48
CA PHE A 66 11.39 13.48 6.71
C PHE A 66 11.49 15.00 6.70
#